data_AF-A0A8H9IBP9-F1
#
_entry.id   AF-A0A8H9IBP9-F1
#
_cell.length_a   1.000
_cell.length_b   1.000
_cell.length_c   1.000
_cell.angle_alpha   90.00
_cell.angle_beta   90.00
_cell.angle_gamma   90.00
#
_symmetry.space_group_name_H-M   'P 1'
#
loop_
_entity.id
_entity.type
_entity.pdbx_description
1 polymer ?
#
loop_
_entity_poly.entity_id
_entity_poly.type
_entity_poly.pdbx_seq_one_letter_code
_entity_poly.pdbx_strand_id
1 'polypeptide(L)'
;MQKTKLTLIASAMLSLTFGQVAQASSHREAPNITRLPTVDSTDFYAFNSYEEGRGEYVTLIANYIPLQDAYGGPNYFAMDPAAVYAIHVDSDGDAVEDMSFTFNFSQTLPNDNAGVALMVGAEGEQKAVGVPLKNVGGISASDQANANFTESYTVNVVSGPMRTGTSAAVMNDASGSASFGKPLDYIGNKTFANAEQYKAYADSFIYSATIPGCDSPAKVFVGQRKDPFAVNLGKVFDLVNFVPVEGDSAPGADDAGGFPGGITQSPDNDDLADKNVTSIAIEVAKSCLVGSGNGSIGAWTTASLPQARILNPNASFDNTEVNGGAMTQVSRLGSPLVNELVIGLADKDTFSSAAPKDDGQFADYVTHPTLPELLNILFKDAVNTTLGTDIETLAPTNFPRTDLVTAFLTGFEGVNQLSVVTPSEMLRLNTSIAAKSADMQSPFGVAGDDLAGFPNGRRPGDDVVDIALRVVMGRLCYPIPVNGEDTDLGLCTPEDASVGNVPFTDGAPSDATMMDSSFPYLAMPLPGSGAE
;
A
#
# COMPACT_ATOMS: atom_id res chain seq x y z
N MET A 1 50.34 8.74 61.18
CA MET A 1 49.36 9.66 61.80
C MET A 1 49.37 10.99 61.05
N GLN A 2 48.42 11.22 60.13
CA GLN A 2 47.99 12.56 59.73
C GLN A 2 46.72 12.51 58.88
N LYS A 3 45.62 12.96 59.51
CA LYS A 3 44.52 13.79 59.00
C LYS A 3 43.67 13.31 57.80
N THR A 4 42.50 12.79 58.18
CA THR A 4 41.15 13.07 57.65
C THR A 4 41.00 14.16 56.57
N LYS A 5 40.36 13.81 55.46
CA LYS A 5 39.35 14.63 54.77
C LYS A 5 38.25 13.74 54.20
N LEU A 6 37.05 13.88 54.76
CA LEU A 6 35.77 13.46 54.20
C LEU A 6 35.12 14.74 53.68
N THR A 7 34.78 14.85 52.39
CA THR A 7 33.62 15.66 51.97
C THR A 7 33.10 15.20 50.61
N LEU A 8 31.78 15.08 50.57
CA LEU A 8 30.86 14.65 49.52
C LEU A 8 31.24 15.06 48.09
N ILE A 9 31.08 14.12 47.16
CA ILE A 9 30.75 14.41 45.77
C ILE A 9 29.34 13.88 45.54
N ALA A 10 28.44 14.78 45.18
CA ALA A 10 27.06 14.51 44.79
C ALA A 10 27.03 13.57 43.59
N SER A 11 26.32 12.45 43.73
CA SER A 11 25.97 11.60 42.60
C SER A 11 24.85 12.27 41.82
N ALA A 12 25.20 12.97 40.74
CA ALA A 12 24.24 13.33 39.71
C ALA A 12 23.91 12.04 38.94
N MET A 13 22.75 11.44 39.23
CA MET A 13 22.15 10.44 38.37
C MET A 13 21.73 11.16 37.08
N LEU A 14 22.59 11.08 36.06
CA LEU A 14 22.23 11.40 34.69
C LEU A 14 21.35 10.24 34.20
N SER A 15 20.03 10.44 34.26
CA SER A 15 19.06 9.59 33.58
C SER A 15 19.27 9.76 32.08
N LEU A 16 20.13 8.91 31.51
CA LEU A 16 20.19 8.62 30.08
C LEU A 16 18.90 7.89 29.71
N THR A 17 17.85 8.65 29.44
CA THR A 17 16.78 8.19 28.55
C THR A 17 17.41 8.03 27.18
N PHE A 18 17.91 6.84 26.88
CA PHE A 18 18.00 6.40 25.50
C PHE A 18 16.56 6.39 24.99
N GLY A 19 16.17 7.45 24.28
CA GLY A 19 15.06 7.37 23.35
C GLY A 19 15.43 6.24 22.40
N GLN A 20 14.83 5.07 22.59
CA GLN A 20 14.82 4.09 21.53
C GLN A 20 14.05 4.77 20.40
N VAL A 21 14.75 4.98 19.28
CA VAL A 21 14.10 5.36 18.04
C VAL A 21 13.26 4.16 17.66
N ALA A 22 11.99 4.18 18.03
CA ALA A 22 11.01 3.26 17.46
C ALA A 22 11.03 3.50 15.96
N GLN A 23 11.54 2.54 15.20
CA GLN A 23 11.40 2.50 13.75
C GLN A 23 9.97 2.03 13.48
N ALA A 24 9.02 2.95 13.59
CA ALA A 24 7.63 2.74 13.18
C ALA A 24 7.57 2.52 11.67
N SER A 25 6.71 1.62 11.18
CA SER A 25 6.50 1.53 9.74
C SER A 25 5.27 0.72 9.30
N SER A 26 4.44 1.35 8.45
CA SER A 26 3.55 0.75 7.43
C SER A 26 4.10 0.87 6.00
N HIS A 27 5.38 1.20 5.91
CA HIS A 27 6.11 1.91 4.86
C HIS A 27 7.60 1.74 5.20
N ARG A 28 8.22 0.58 4.88
CA ARG A 28 9.37 -0.09 5.57
C ARG A 28 8.95 -1.28 6.45
N GLU A 29 8.05 -2.08 5.91
CA GLU A 29 7.30 -3.19 6.50
C GLU A 29 8.17 -4.27 7.21
N ALA A 30 9.42 -4.50 6.79
CA ALA A 30 10.34 -5.48 7.38
C ALA A 30 11.75 -4.91 7.64
N PRO A 31 12.52 -5.40 8.63
CA PRO A 31 13.85 -4.88 8.93
C PRO A 31 14.79 -4.79 7.72
N ASN A 32 14.77 -5.77 6.81
CA ASN A 32 15.62 -5.75 5.62
C ASN A 32 15.18 -4.71 4.59
N ILE A 33 13.87 -4.58 4.32
CA ILE A 33 13.34 -3.70 3.27
C ILE A 33 13.59 -2.22 3.57
N THR A 34 13.78 -1.89 4.85
CA THR A 34 14.13 -0.54 5.31
C THR A 34 15.41 0.03 4.67
N ARG A 35 16.24 -0.83 4.08
CA ARG A 35 17.50 -0.52 3.38
C ARG A 35 17.33 -0.45 1.85
N LEU A 36 16.15 -0.76 1.34
CA LEU A 36 15.81 -0.94 -0.07
C LEU A 36 14.49 -0.22 -0.40
N PRO A 37 14.39 1.10 -0.18
CA PRO A 37 13.12 1.84 -0.25
C PRO A 37 12.45 1.80 -1.63
N THR A 38 13.20 1.56 -2.71
CA THR A 38 12.66 1.48 -4.07
C THR A 38 11.80 0.25 -4.34
N VAL A 39 11.92 -0.80 -3.52
CA VAL A 39 11.19 -2.07 -3.65
C VAL A 39 10.28 -2.36 -2.45
N ASP A 40 10.06 -1.33 -1.63
CA ASP A 40 9.21 -1.36 -0.45
C ASP A 40 7.77 -1.11 -0.91
N SER A 41 6.93 -2.14 -0.87
CA SER A 41 5.49 -1.99 -1.11
C SER A 41 4.86 -1.19 0.02
N THR A 42 3.86 -0.39 -0.31
CA THR A 42 3.11 0.37 0.69
C THR A 42 1.69 -0.16 0.82
N ASP A 43 1.05 -0.40 -0.33
CA ASP A 43 -0.34 -0.84 -0.41
C ASP A 43 -0.61 -1.61 -1.69
N PHE A 44 -1.58 -2.52 -1.60
CA PHE A 44 -2.15 -3.21 -2.73
C PHE A 44 -3.67 -3.05 -2.74
N TYR A 45 -4.23 -2.85 -3.95
CA TYR A 45 -5.65 -2.67 -4.20
C TYR A 45 -6.07 -3.61 -5.33
N ALA A 46 -7.21 -4.27 -5.14
CA ALA A 46 -7.82 -5.13 -6.15
C ALA A 46 -9.34 -4.98 -6.06
N PHE A 47 -9.98 -4.40 -7.07
CA PHE A 47 -11.41 -4.11 -7.02
C PHE A 47 -12.06 -4.16 -8.39
N ASN A 48 -13.36 -4.44 -8.43
CA ASN A 48 -14.16 -4.27 -9.64
C ASN A 48 -14.22 -2.77 -9.98
N SER A 49 -13.89 -2.42 -11.22
CA SER A 49 -13.85 -1.04 -11.68
C SER A 49 -15.19 -0.33 -11.50
N TYR A 50 -15.18 0.81 -10.83
CA TYR A 50 -16.36 1.66 -10.59
C TYR A 50 -16.43 2.88 -11.51
N GLU A 51 -15.57 2.94 -12.54
CA GLU A 51 -15.66 3.93 -13.62
C GLU A 51 -16.88 3.61 -14.49
N GLU A 52 -17.65 4.64 -14.87
CA GLU A 52 -18.82 4.48 -15.72
C GLU A 52 -18.45 3.77 -17.03
N GLY A 53 -19.19 2.70 -17.37
CA GLY A 53 -18.93 1.89 -18.57
C GLY A 53 -17.77 0.90 -18.46
N ARG A 54 -17.11 0.79 -17.28
CA ARG A 54 -16.00 -0.16 -17.03
C ARG A 54 -16.37 -1.32 -16.09
N GLY A 55 -17.66 -1.57 -15.84
CA GLY A 55 -18.12 -2.61 -14.91
C GLY A 55 -17.68 -4.05 -15.21
N GLU A 56 -17.17 -4.33 -16.41
CA GLU A 56 -16.60 -5.63 -16.81
C GLU A 56 -15.09 -5.76 -16.56
N TYR A 57 -14.50 -4.81 -15.83
CA TYR A 57 -13.07 -4.75 -15.55
C TYR A 57 -12.76 -4.87 -14.05
N VAL A 58 -11.55 -5.32 -13.77
CA VAL A 58 -10.90 -5.28 -12.45
C VAL A 58 -9.72 -4.34 -12.56
N THR A 59 -9.57 -3.49 -11.55
CA THR A 59 -8.38 -2.66 -11.39
C THR A 59 -7.50 -3.22 -10.28
N LEU A 60 -6.21 -3.37 -10.58
CA LEU A 60 -5.15 -3.78 -9.66
C LEU A 60 -4.16 -2.64 -9.54
N ILE A 61 -3.84 -2.22 -8.31
CA ILE A 61 -2.90 -1.13 -8.04
C ILE A 61 -1.92 -1.57 -6.96
N ALA A 62 -0.62 -1.52 -7.27
CA ALA A 62 0.45 -1.74 -6.32
C ALA A 62 1.22 -0.44 -6.11
N ASN A 63 1.24 0.06 -4.88
CA ASN A 63 1.98 1.24 -4.50
C ASN A 63 3.35 0.87 -3.93
N TYR A 64 4.36 1.62 -4.33
CA TYR A 64 5.76 1.44 -3.98
C TYR A 64 6.42 2.78 -3.65
N ILE A 65 7.57 2.70 -3.00
CA ILE A 65 8.39 3.85 -2.61
C ILE A 65 7.61 4.71 -1.61
N PRO A 66 7.59 4.31 -0.33
CA PRO A 66 6.84 5.00 0.71
C PRO A 66 7.33 6.41 1.01
N LEU A 67 6.46 7.20 1.65
CA LEU A 67 6.79 8.50 2.26
C LEU A 67 7.44 9.48 1.27
N GLN A 68 6.89 9.57 0.06
CA GLN A 68 7.44 10.51 -0.91
C GLN A 68 7.05 11.93 -0.54
N ASP A 69 7.95 12.62 0.15
CA ASP A 69 7.85 14.06 0.33
C ASP A 69 7.78 14.73 -1.05
N ALA A 70 6.74 15.54 -1.26
CA ALA A 70 6.51 16.20 -2.54
C ALA A 70 7.77 16.97 -3.01
N TYR A 71 8.47 17.64 -2.08
CA TYR A 71 9.67 18.44 -2.36
C TYR A 71 10.97 17.63 -2.53
N GLY A 72 10.90 16.28 -2.63
CA GLY A 72 12.01 15.32 -2.65
C GLY A 72 13.02 15.42 -3.82
N GLY A 73 13.11 16.56 -4.48
CA GLY A 73 14.15 16.87 -5.45
C GLY A 73 15.56 16.92 -4.84
N PRO A 74 16.60 17.00 -5.69
CA PRO A 74 16.55 17.15 -7.14
C PRO A 74 16.33 15.84 -7.91
N ASN A 75 16.40 14.68 -7.23
CA ASN A 75 16.36 13.36 -7.87
C ASN A 75 15.00 12.66 -7.79
N TYR A 76 14.06 13.10 -6.94
CA TYR A 76 12.70 12.54 -6.88
C TYR A 76 12.69 10.98 -6.81
N PHE A 77 11.58 10.32 -7.15
CA PHE A 77 11.32 8.93 -6.75
C PHE A 77 11.32 8.00 -7.98
N ALA A 78 12.52 7.58 -8.39
CA ALA A 78 12.73 6.67 -9.51
C ALA A 78 12.63 5.20 -9.09
N MET A 79 12.15 4.34 -10.00
CA MET A 79 12.05 2.89 -9.77
C MET A 79 13.41 2.21 -9.95
N ASP A 80 13.70 1.12 -9.23
CA ASP A 80 15.00 0.43 -9.34
C ASP A 80 15.08 -0.37 -10.67
N PRO A 81 16.02 -0.06 -11.58
CA PRO A 81 16.17 -0.79 -12.84
C PRO A 81 16.62 -2.25 -12.68
N ALA A 82 17.19 -2.61 -11.52
CA ALA A 82 17.58 -3.98 -11.21
C ALA A 82 16.41 -4.81 -10.67
N ALA A 83 15.32 -4.18 -10.24
CA ALA A 83 14.18 -4.86 -9.64
C ALA A 83 13.19 -5.38 -10.69
N VAL A 84 12.47 -6.43 -10.30
CA VAL A 84 11.26 -6.88 -10.99
C VAL A 84 10.10 -6.70 -10.01
N TYR A 85 9.13 -5.88 -10.40
CA TYR A 85 7.88 -5.68 -9.67
C TYR A 85 6.81 -6.55 -10.33
N ALA A 86 5.93 -7.16 -9.55
CA ALA A 86 4.91 -8.04 -10.10
C ALA A 86 3.58 -7.93 -9.36
N ILE A 87 2.49 -7.95 -10.11
CA ILE A 87 1.13 -8.16 -9.59
C ILE A 87 0.71 -9.57 -9.99
N HIS A 88 0.27 -10.36 -9.01
CA HIS A 88 -0.09 -11.76 -9.16
C HIS A 88 -1.59 -11.96 -9.08
N VAL A 89 -2.09 -12.98 -9.77
CA VAL A 89 -3.47 -13.43 -9.74
C VAL A 89 -3.50 -14.95 -9.60
N ASP A 90 -4.19 -15.42 -8.56
CA ASP A 90 -4.58 -16.83 -8.35
C ASP A 90 -6.08 -16.95 -8.69
N SER A 91 -6.42 -17.82 -9.61
CA SER A 91 -7.79 -17.97 -10.11
C SER A 91 -8.44 -19.30 -9.73
N ASP A 92 -7.70 -20.21 -9.07
CA ASP A 92 -8.19 -21.53 -8.68
C ASP A 92 -8.12 -21.80 -7.17
N GLY A 93 -7.38 -20.98 -6.43
CA GLY A 93 -7.34 -20.92 -4.98
C GLY A 93 -6.31 -21.85 -4.34
N ASP A 94 -5.34 -22.36 -5.11
CA ASP A 94 -4.23 -23.16 -4.60
C ASP A 94 -3.11 -22.32 -3.93
N ALA A 95 -3.24 -20.97 -3.95
CA ALA A 95 -2.29 -19.98 -3.48
C ALA A 95 -0.96 -19.90 -4.28
N VAL A 96 -1.00 -20.34 -5.53
CA VAL A 96 0.02 -20.16 -6.55
C VAL A 96 -0.56 -19.27 -7.65
N GLU A 97 0.25 -18.36 -8.17
CA GLU A 97 -0.18 -17.47 -9.23
C GLU A 97 -0.41 -18.23 -10.56
N ASP A 98 -1.62 -18.09 -11.12
CA ASP A 98 -1.97 -18.51 -12.47
C ASP A 98 -1.59 -17.47 -13.53
N MET A 99 -1.53 -16.22 -13.10
CA MET A 99 -1.15 -15.10 -13.94
C MET A 99 -0.29 -14.10 -13.16
N SER A 100 0.69 -13.51 -13.81
CA SER A 100 1.44 -12.38 -13.24
C SER A 100 1.70 -11.30 -14.28
N PHE A 101 1.55 -10.05 -13.88
CA PHE A 101 1.99 -8.89 -14.64
C PHE A 101 3.32 -8.41 -14.08
N THR A 102 4.40 -8.56 -14.84
CA THR A 102 5.75 -8.19 -14.39
C THR A 102 6.19 -6.89 -15.03
N PHE A 103 6.69 -5.96 -14.22
CA PHE A 103 7.13 -4.63 -14.62
C PHE A 103 8.65 -4.51 -14.45
N ASN A 104 9.33 -4.14 -15.54
CA ASN A 104 10.78 -3.92 -15.55
C ASN A 104 11.06 -2.49 -15.99
N PHE A 105 11.81 -1.75 -15.18
CA PHE A 105 12.04 -0.32 -15.40
C PHE A 105 13.38 -0.04 -16.06
N SER A 106 13.46 1.08 -16.77
CA SER A 106 14.67 1.60 -17.37
C SER A 106 14.69 3.11 -17.26
N GLN A 107 15.87 3.67 -17.06
CA GLN A 107 16.08 5.11 -16.88
C GLN A 107 17.09 5.61 -17.91
N THR A 108 16.87 6.80 -18.46
CA THR A 108 17.81 7.42 -19.41
C THR A 108 17.93 8.92 -19.19
N LEU A 109 19.09 9.48 -19.54
CA LEU A 109 19.24 10.92 -19.77
C LEU A 109 19.32 11.19 -21.28
N PRO A 110 18.95 12.40 -21.75
CA PRO A 110 19.19 12.82 -23.13
C PRO A 110 20.68 12.74 -23.52
N ASN A 111 20.94 12.81 -24.84
CA ASN A 111 22.29 12.83 -25.41
C ASN A 111 23.13 11.61 -24.98
N ASP A 112 22.61 10.39 -25.19
CA ASP A 112 23.28 9.13 -24.85
C ASP A 112 23.77 9.09 -23.39
N ASN A 113 22.85 9.36 -22.45
CA ASN A 113 23.12 9.40 -21.01
C ASN A 113 24.12 10.49 -20.55
N ALA A 114 24.49 11.46 -21.40
CA ALA A 114 25.30 12.60 -20.98
C ALA A 114 24.48 13.70 -20.27
N GLY A 115 23.16 13.68 -20.46
CA GLY A 115 22.25 14.72 -19.98
C GLY A 115 22.30 16.00 -20.81
N VAL A 116 21.41 16.92 -20.48
CA VAL A 116 21.37 18.27 -21.03
C VAL A 116 22.54 19.07 -20.49
N ALA A 117 23.24 19.76 -21.39
CA ALA A 117 24.31 20.69 -21.05
C ALA A 117 23.95 22.11 -21.51
N LEU A 118 24.29 23.10 -20.68
CA LEU A 118 24.14 24.52 -21.00
C LEU A 118 25.50 25.11 -21.38
N MET A 119 25.50 26.04 -22.34
CA MET A 119 26.71 26.80 -22.70
C MET A 119 26.95 27.91 -21.68
N VAL A 120 27.89 27.68 -20.77
CA VAL A 120 28.22 28.58 -19.66
C VAL A 120 29.52 29.31 -19.94
N GLY A 121 29.50 30.65 -19.87
CA GLY A 121 30.67 31.51 -20.06
C GLY A 121 30.42 32.68 -21.01
N ALA A 122 31.39 33.58 -21.12
CA ALA A 122 31.37 34.67 -22.09
C ALA A 122 31.55 34.14 -23.52
N GLU A 123 31.12 34.92 -24.52
CA GLU A 123 31.34 34.62 -25.94
C GLU A 123 32.84 34.40 -26.21
N GLY A 124 33.19 33.28 -26.86
CA GLY A 124 34.57 32.84 -27.08
C GLY A 124 35.17 31.94 -25.99
N GLU A 125 34.55 31.85 -24.81
CA GLU A 125 35.02 31.03 -23.66
C GLU A 125 33.91 30.12 -23.10
N GLN A 126 32.85 29.87 -23.90
CA GLN A 126 31.72 29.04 -23.49
C GLN A 126 32.14 27.58 -23.31
N LYS A 127 31.66 26.95 -22.24
CA LYS A 127 31.79 25.52 -21.97
C LYS A 127 30.41 24.88 -21.87
N ALA A 128 30.23 23.72 -22.46
CA ALA A 128 29.06 22.90 -22.22
C ALA A 128 29.16 22.26 -20.84
N VAL A 129 28.21 22.58 -19.95
CA VAL A 129 28.17 22.10 -18.56
C VAL A 129 26.85 21.40 -18.29
N GLY A 130 26.91 20.15 -17.82
CA GLY A 130 25.73 19.34 -17.49
C GLY A 130 24.86 19.95 -16.40
N VAL A 131 23.54 19.78 -16.52
CA VAL A 131 22.56 20.30 -15.55
C VAL A 131 22.30 19.28 -14.43
N PRO A 132 22.30 19.69 -13.14
CA PRO A 132 22.09 18.78 -12.00
C PRO A 132 20.61 18.47 -11.70
N LEU A 133 19.67 18.86 -12.58
CA LEU A 133 18.23 18.77 -12.38
C LEU A 133 17.60 17.83 -13.41
N LYS A 134 16.47 17.20 -13.05
CA LYS A 134 15.68 16.34 -13.97
C LYS A 134 14.96 17.11 -15.08
N ASN A 135 14.99 18.43 -15.08
CA ASN A 135 14.44 19.28 -16.14
C ASN A 135 15.20 20.60 -16.26
N VAL A 136 15.13 21.21 -17.45
CA VAL A 136 15.80 22.50 -17.77
C VAL A 136 14.82 23.62 -18.13
N GLY A 137 13.52 23.35 -18.03
CA GLY A 137 12.45 24.26 -18.43
C GLY A 137 11.08 23.66 -18.19
N GLY A 138 10.06 24.31 -18.77
CA GLY A 138 8.67 23.84 -18.72
C GLY A 138 8.45 22.56 -19.53
N ILE A 139 7.56 21.72 -19.05
CA ILE A 139 7.16 20.43 -19.60
C ILE A 139 5.63 20.38 -19.64
N SER A 140 5.09 19.83 -20.73
CA SER A 140 3.66 19.63 -20.94
C SER A 140 3.42 18.31 -21.66
N ALA A 141 2.15 17.89 -21.78
CA ALA A 141 1.79 16.71 -22.57
C ALA A 141 2.30 16.80 -24.02
N SER A 142 2.27 18.00 -24.62
CA SER A 142 2.66 18.23 -26.03
C SER A 142 4.14 18.52 -26.24
N ASP A 143 4.88 18.89 -25.20
CA ASP A 143 6.31 19.24 -25.29
C ASP A 143 7.06 18.81 -24.03
N GLN A 144 7.94 17.84 -24.21
CA GLN A 144 8.77 17.24 -23.16
C GLN A 144 10.26 17.49 -23.41
N ALA A 145 10.63 18.36 -24.37
CA ALA A 145 12.02 18.57 -24.78
C ALA A 145 12.93 19.07 -23.66
N ASN A 146 12.35 19.67 -22.61
CA ASN A 146 13.08 20.14 -21.44
C ASN A 146 13.26 19.09 -20.34
N ALA A 147 12.80 17.85 -20.52
CA ALA A 147 13.09 16.74 -19.61
C ALA A 147 14.57 16.33 -19.74
N ASN A 148 15.28 16.28 -18.62
CA ASN A 148 16.66 15.81 -18.54
C ASN A 148 16.76 14.36 -18.01
N PHE A 149 15.63 13.77 -17.61
CA PHE A 149 15.54 12.40 -17.12
C PHE A 149 14.21 11.81 -17.59
N THR A 150 14.23 10.54 -18.02
CA THR A 150 13.01 9.82 -18.40
C THR A 150 13.05 8.40 -17.87
N GLU A 151 11.88 7.89 -17.49
CA GLU A 151 11.69 6.51 -17.10
C GLU A 151 10.76 5.84 -18.12
N SER A 152 11.08 4.59 -18.43
CA SER A 152 10.21 3.71 -19.20
C SER A 152 10.13 2.37 -18.51
N TYR A 153 9.12 1.59 -18.87
CA TYR A 153 8.95 0.25 -18.40
C TYR A 153 8.42 -0.66 -19.50
N THR A 154 8.61 -1.95 -19.29
CA THR A 154 7.95 -3.01 -20.04
C THR A 154 7.02 -3.77 -19.12
N VAL A 155 5.93 -4.30 -19.67
CA VAL A 155 5.01 -5.18 -18.98
C VAL A 155 4.99 -6.52 -19.70
N ASN A 156 5.20 -7.60 -18.98
CA ASN A 156 4.93 -8.94 -19.48
C ASN A 156 3.78 -9.57 -18.70
N VAL A 157 2.91 -10.28 -19.39
CA VAL A 157 2.02 -11.25 -18.77
C VAL A 157 2.74 -12.60 -18.72
N VAL A 158 2.70 -13.26 -17.58
CA VAL A 158 3.18 -14.63 -17.39
C VAL A 158 1.98 -15.51 -17.08
N SER A 159 1.75 -16.54 -17.89
CA SER A 159 0.72 -17.56 -17.63
C SER A 159 1.33 -18.77 -16.93
N GLY A 160 0.73 -19.18 -15.83
CA GLY A 160 1.26 -20.11 -14.83
C GLY A 160 2.24 -19.43 -13.85
N PRO A 161 2.92 -20.23 -13.01
CA PRO A 161 3.79 -19.70 -11.96
C PRO A 161 4.87 -18.78 -12.55
N MET A 162 5.04 -17.57 -12.00
CA MET A 162 5.86 -16.47 -12.53
C MET A 162 7.29 -16.92 -12.92
N ARG A 163 7.88 -17.84 -12.16
CA ARG A 163 9.27 -18.31 -12.36
C ARG A 163 9.45 -19.34 -13.47
N THR A 164 8.39 -20.04 -13.85
CA THR A 164 8.46 -21.17 -14.80
C THR A 164 7.43 -21.08 -15.93
N GLY A 165 6.49 -20.15 -15.81
CA GLY A 165 5.38 -19.96 -16.72
C GLY A 165 5.79 -19.39 -18.07
N THR A 166 4.81 -19.26 -18.95
CA THR A 166 5.03 -18.71 -20.30
C THR A 166 4.88 -17.20 -20.27
N SER A 167 5.95 -16.48 -20.60
CA SER A 167 5.95 -15.02 -20.63
C SER A 167 5.67 -14.49 -22.03
N ALA A 168 4.84 -13.45 -22.12
CA ALA A 168 4.58 -12.70 -23.34
C ALA A 168 4.49 -11.20 -23.05
N ALA A 169 4.98 -10.37 -23.98
CA ALA A 169 4.97 -8.92 -23.84
C ALA A 169 3.55 -8.35 -24.01
N VAL A 170 3.16 -7.46 -23.10
CA VAL A 170 1.97 -6.62 -23.24
C VAL A 170 2.32 -5.46 -24.18
N MET A 171 1.47 -5.19 -25.15
CA MET A 171 1.74 -4.23 -26.21
C MET A 171 0.99 -2.92 -25.96
N ASN A 172 1.68 -1.79 -26.08
CA ASN A 172 1.09 -0.46 -26.09
C ASN A 172 0.38 -0.22 -27.42
N ASP A 173 -0.94 -0.01 -27.38
CA ASP A 173 -1.76 0.07 -28.59
C ASP A 173 -1.43 1.31 -29.44
N ALA A 174 -1.02 2.40 -28.80
CA ALA A 174 -0.72 3.66 -29.50
C ALA A 174 0.61 3.59 -30.27
N SER A 175 1.63 2.93 -29.71
CA SER A 175 2.96 2.83 -30.34
C SER A 175 3.20 1.53 -31.10
N GLY A 176 2.41 0.48 -30.82
CA GLY A 176 2.66 -0.87 -31.32
C GLY A 176 3.92 -1.53 -30.74
N SER A 177 4.46 -1.01 -29.64
CA SER A 177 5.68 -1.49 -28.97
C SER A 177 5.39 -2.07 -27.59
N ALA A 178 6.34 -2.82 -27.02
CA ALA A 178 6.24 -3.35 -25.65
C ALA A 178 6.71 -2.35 -24.58
N SER A 179 6.92 -1.08 -24.94
CA SER A 179 7.47 -0.05 -24.07
C SER A 179 6.41 0.99 -23.71
N PHE A 180 6.44 1.41 -22.46
CA PHE A 180 5.56 2.40 -21.86
C PHE A 180 6.44 3.45 -21.15
N GLY A 181 6.08 4.72 -21.24
CA GLY A 181 6.74 5.76 -20.45
C GLY A 181 6.16 5.85 -19.03
N LYS A 182 6.95 6.30 -18.07
CA LYS A 182 6.49 6.81 -16.76
C LYS A 182 6.63 8.34 -16.77
N PRO A 183 5.59 9.11 -16.37
CA PRO A 183 5.70 10.55 -16.28
C PRO A 183 6.73 10.93 -15.20
N LEU A 184 7.37 12.08 -15.37
CA LEU A 184 8.11 12.71 -14.28
C LEU A 184 7.16 12.99 -13.10
N ASP A 185 7.68 12.82 -11.89
CA ASP A 185 6.97 13.15 -10.64
C ASP A 185 6.59 14.65 -10.63
N TYR A 186 5.64 15.05 -9.77
CA TYR A 186 5.08 16.39 -9.81
C TYR A 186 6.03 17.44 -9.19
N ILE A 187 7.09 17.80 -9.90
CA ILE A 187 8.15 18.74 -9.46
C ILE A 187 7.57 20.08 -8.99
N GLY A 188 6.54 20.59 -9.68
CA GLY A 188 5.79 21.79 -9.31
C GLY A 188 5.53 22.75 -10.47
N ASN A 189 4.98 23.92 -10.15
CA ASN A 189 4.35 24.82 -11.13
C ASN A 189 5.32 25.44 -12.14
N LYS A 190 6.60 25.64 -11.82
CA LYS A 190 7.58 26.12 -12.83
C LYS A 190 7.83 25.08 -13.92
N THR A 191 7.73 23.79 -13.57
CA THR A 191 7.91 22.69 -14.51
C THR A 191 6.63 22.46 -15.30
N PHE A 192 5.47 22.41 -14.64
CA PHE A 192 4.22 21.97 -15.28
C PHE A 192 3.15 23.05 -15.40
N ALA A 193 3.49 24.32 -15.17
CA ALA A 193 2.56 25.47 -15.08
C ALA A 193 1.60 25.43 -13.88
N ASN A 194 0.78 24.38 -13.72
CA ASN A 194 -0.17 24.19 -12.63
C ASN A 194 -0.66 22.73 -12.53
N ALA A 195 -1.56 22.44 -11.59
CA ALA A 195 -2.08 21.09 -11.34
C ALA A 195 -2.87 20.51 -12.52
N GLU A 196 -3.67 21.33 -13.22
CA GLU A 196 -4.45 20.89 -14.38
C GLU A 196 -3.52 20.48 -15.55
N GLN A 197 -2.46 21.24 -15.76
CA GLN A 197 -1.47 20.96 -16.81
C GLN A 197 -0.58 19.75 -16.45
N TYR A 198 -0.22 19.58 -15.17
CA TYR A 198 0.43 18.35 -14.73
C TYR A 198 -0.52 17.14 -14.87
N LYS A 199 -1.81 17.28 -14.56
CA LYS A 199 -2.80 16.24 -14.82
C LYS A 199 -2.85 15.85 -16.30
N ALA A 200 -2.98 16.83 -17.19
CA ALA A 200 -2.95 16.55 -18.63
C ALA A 200 -1.64 15.88 -19.09
N TYR A 201 -0.50 16.27 -18.52
CA TYR A 201 0.78 15.61 -18.75
C TYR A 201 0.77 14.16 -18.25
N ALA A 202 0.41 13.90 -16.99
CA ALA A 202 0.38 12.56 -16.42
C ALA A 202 -0.64 11.63 -17.10
N ASP A 203 -1.81 12.15 -17.46
CA ASP A 203 -2.86 11.41 -18.16
C ASP A 203 -2.43 10.97 -19.56
N SER A 204 -1.49 11.67 -20.20
CA SER A 204 -0.90 11.22 -21.48
C SER A 204 -0.06 9.94 -21.37
N PHE A 205 0.25 9.50 -20.13
CA PHE A 205 0.93 8.24 -19.82
C PHE A 205 -0.05 7.15 -19.33
N ILE A 206 -1.36 7.35 -19.49
CA ILE A 206 -2.34 6.28 -19.37
C ILE A 206 -2.46 5.60 -20.73
N TYR A 207 -2.03 4.35 -20.80
CA TYR A 207 -1.96 3.61 -22.07
C TYR A 207 -3.10 2.61 -22.17
N SER A 208 -3.76 2.57 -23.34
CA SER A 208 -4.46 1.35 -23.77
C SER A 208 -3.44 0.31 -24.17
N ALA A 209 -3.67 -0.93 -23.75
CA ALA A 209 -2.72 -2.01 -23.93
C ALA A 209 -3.41 -3.32 -24.32
N THR A 210 -2.76 -4.07 -25.20
CA THR A 210 -3.17 -5.42 -25.58
C THR A 210 -2.38 -6.45 -24.77
N ILE A 211 -3.10 -7.27 -23.99
CA ILE A 211 -2.53 -8.39 -23.25
C ILE A 211 -2.67 -9.67 -24.09
N PRO A 212 -1.57 -10.37 -24.45
CA PRO A 212 -1.66 -11.66 -25.14
C PRO A 212 -2.56 -12.66 -24.39
N GLY A 213 -3.52 -13.25 -25.10
CA GLY A 213 -4.50 -14.18 -24.52
C GLY A 213 -5.72 -13.52 -23.89
N CYS A 214 -5.84 -12.18 -23.95
CA CYS A 214 -7.02 -11.43 -23.54
C CYS A 214 -7.59 -10.65 -24.75
N ASP A 215 -8.85 -10.92 -25.10
CA ASP A 215 -9.51 -10.28 -26.26
C ASP A 215 -9.92 -8.82 -26.00
N SER A 216 -9.95 -8.41 -24.72
CA SER A 216 -10.36 -7.08 -24.30
C SER A 216 -9.16 -6.17 -24.04
N PRO A 217 -9.22 -4.88 -24.42
CA PRO A 217 -8.13 -3.94 -24.16
C PRO A 217 -7.99 -3.66 -22.66
N ALA A 218 -6.76 -3.63 -22.18
CA ALA A 218 -6.41 -3.22 -20.82
C ALA A 218 -6.04 -1.73 -20.77
N LYS A 219 -5.99 -1.16 -19.55
CA LYS A 219 -5.29 0.11 -19.30
C LYS A 219 -4.07 -0.15 -18.42
N VAL A 220 -2.98 0.56 -18.66
CA VAL A 220 -1.76 0.52 -17.82
C VAL A 220 -1.30 1.94 -17.51
N PHE A 221 -0.88 2.17 -16.27
CA PHE A 221 -0.26 3.42 -15.81
C PHE A 221 0.80 3.11 -14.76
N VAL A 222 1.94 3.79 -14.83
CA VAL A 222 2.90 3.86 -13.72
C VAL A 222 3.28 5.30 -13.50
N GLY A 223 3.20 5.80 -12.27
CA GLY A 223 3.60 7.17 -11.95
C GLY A 223 3.22 7.59 -10.53
N GLN A 224 3.62 8.80 -10.14
CA GLN A 224 3.35 9.32 -8.81
C GLN A 224 1.87 9.62 -8.59
N ARG A 225 1.36 9.27 -7.40
CA ARG A 225 0.01 9.58 -6.91
C ARG A 225 0.07 10.04 -5.46
N LYS A 226 -0.97 10.76 -5.01
CA LYS A 226 -1.12 11.05 -3.58
C LYS A 226 -1.30 9.72 -2.86
N ASP A 227 -0.68 9.56 -1.70
CA ASP A 227 -0.88 8.36 -0.90
C ASP A 227 -2.38 8.20 -0.55
N PRO A 228 -3.03 7.10 -0.96
CA PRO A 228 -4.42 6.86 -0.63
C PRO A 228 -4.63 6.21 0.75
N PHE A 229 -3.56 5.78 1.42
CA PHE A 229 -3.66 5.16 2.75
C PHE A 229 -3.73 6.24 3.83
N ALA A 230 -4.83 6.28 4.58
CA ALA A 230 -4.98 7.15 5.74
C ALA A 230 -4.66 6.36 7.01
N VAL A 231 -3.76 6.88 7.85
CA VAL A 231 -3.41 6.23 9.12
C VAL A 231 -2.78 7.19 10.14
N ASN A 232 -3.09 7.00 11.42
CA ASN A 232 -2.39 7.66 12.53
C ASN A 232 -1.07 6.98 12.88
N LEU A 233 -0.13 7.00 11.94
CA LEU A 233 1.07 6.17 11.93
C LEU A 233 1.92 6.30 13.21
N GLY A 234 2.26 7.54 13.58
CA GLY A 234 3.16 7.83 14.68
C GLY A 234 2.61 7.32 16.01
N LYS A 235 1.33 7.58 16.28
CA LYS A 235 0.72 7.14 17.53
C LYS A 235 0.43 5.64 17.53
N VAL A 236 0.03 5.04 16.41
CA VAL A 236 -0.20 3.58 16.31
C VAL A 236 1.08 2.82 16.69
N PHE A 237 2.22 3.21 16.12
CA PHE A 237 3.49 2.52 16.37
C PHE A 237 4.22 2.96 17.65
N ASP A 238 3.79 4.04 18.30
CA ASP A 238 4.14 4.38 19.70
C ASP A 238 3.22 3.65 20.70
N LEU A 239 3.05 2.34 20.51
CA LEU A 239 2.19 1.48 21.32
C LEU A 239 0.74 2.01 21.45
N VAL A 240 0.13 2.44 20.34
CA VAL A 240 -1.23 2.99 20.30
C VAL A 240 -1.39 4.14 21.31
N ASN A 241 -0.69 5.26 21.05
CA ASN A 241 -0.65 6.42 21.94
C ASN A 241 -1.89 7.34 21.81
N PHE A 242 -3.08 6.75 21.89
CA PHE A 242 -4.39 7.40 21.93
C PHE A 242 -5.44 6.37 22.41
N VAL A 243 -6.64 6.82 22.78
CA VAL A 243 -7.76 5.90 23.10
C VAL A 243 -8.44 5.53 21.77
N PRO A 244 -8.33 4.29 21.28
CA PRO A 244 -8.69 3.94 19.90
C PRO A 244 -10.19 3.67 19.75
N VAL A 245 -11.04 4.50 20.38
CA VAL A 245 -12.50 4.39 20.36
C VAL A 245 -13.06 5.76 19.99
N GLU A 246 -14.09 5.79 19.17
CA GLU A 246 -14.75 7.03 18.76
C GLU A 246 -15.17 7.87 19.99
N GLY A 247 -14.66 9.10 20.03
CA GLY A 247 -14.91 10.08 21.08
C GLY A 247 -16.23 10.84 20.90
N ASP A 248 -16.76 10.87 19.67
CA ASP A 248 -18.03 11.51 19.35
C ASP A 248 -19.22 10.53 19.34
N SER A 249 -20.45 11.04 19.39
CA SER A 249 -21.64 10.19 19.28
C SER A 249 -21.76 9.50 17.90
N ALA A 250 -21.12 10.08 16.89
CA ALA A 250 -20.87 9.54 15.57
C ALA A 250 -19.63 10.23 14.97
N PRO A 251 -18.92 9.60 14.01
CA PRO A 251 -17.79 10.23 13.33
C PRO A 251 -18.07 11.65 12.85
N GLY A 252 -17.26 12.61 13.30
CA GLY A 252 -17.36 14.02 12.93
C GLY A 252 -18.54 14.79 13.54
N ALA A 253 -19.16 14.28 14.62
CA ALA A 253 -20.23 15.00 15.29
C ALA A 253 -19.73 16.19 16.14
N ASP A 254 -18.45 16.23 16.49
CA ASP A 254 -17.80 17.28 17.29
C ASP A 254 -18.54 17.56 18.62
N ASP A 255 -19.10 16.53 19.24
CA ASP A 255 -19.97 16.64 20.42
C ASP A 255 -19.40 15.97 21.68
N ALA A 256 -18.29 15.24 21.54
CA ALA A 256 -17.71 14.42 22.62
C ALA A 256 -18.75 13.49 23.29
N GLY A 257 -19.75 13.06 22.52
CA GLY A 257 -20.87 12.23 22.97
C GLY A 257 -20.58 10.73 22.95
N GLY A 258 -19.37 10.33 22.52
CA GLY A 258 -18.88 8.96 22.45
C GLY A 258 -18.13 8.53 23.71
N PHE A 259 -17.04 7.79 23.53
CA PHE A 259 -16.22 7.32 24.65
C PHE A 259 -15.45 8.49 25.29
N PRO A 260 -15.50 8.67 26.63
CA PRO A 260 -14.77 9.75 27.29
C PRO A 260 -13.25 9.68 27.03
N GLY A 261 -12.71 10.70 26.36
CA GLY A 261 -11.29 10.75 25.99
C GLY A 261 -10.93 9.89 24.77
N GLY A 262 -11.93 9.35 24.07
CA GLY A 262 -11.78 8.70 22.76
C GLY A 262 -11.21 9.66 21.71
N ILE A 263 -10.58 9.08 20.69
CA ILE A 263 -10.11 9.83 19.53
C ILE A 263 -11.29 10.21 18.63
N THR A 264 -11.25 11.38 18.02
CA THR A 264 -12.24 11.82 17.04
C THR A 264 -11.68 11.68 15.63
N GLN A 265 -12.57 11.33 14.69
CA GLN A 265 -12.25 11.23 13.27
C GLN A 265 -11.92 12.62 12.69
N SER A 266 -10.70 12.80 12.18
CA SER A 266 -10.23 14.05 11.58
C SER A 266 -9.13 13.76 10.54
N PRO A 267 -9.16 14.42 9.36
CA PRO A 267 -8.05 14.35 8.40
C PRO A 267 -6.69 14.74 8.98
N ASP A 268 -6.65 15.53 10.06
CA ASP A 268 -5.41 15.91 10.75
C ASP A 268 -4.74 14.74 11.48
N ASN A 269 -5.43 13.61 11.65
CA ASN A 269 -4.86 12.39 12.22
C ASN A 269 -4.17 11.51 11.18
N ASP A 270 -4.30 11.81 9.88
CA ASP A 270 -3.60 11.10 8.81
C ASP A 270 -2.17 11.62 8.68
N ASP A 271 -1.20 10.83 9.16
CA ASP A 271 0.23 11.16 9.08
C ASP A 271 0.80 11.04 7.66
N LEU A 272 0.03 10.49 6.72
CA LEU A 272 0.40 10.35 5.30
C LEU A 272 -0.28 11.39 4.40
N ALA A 273 -1.09 12.30 4.96
CA ALA A 273 -1.87 13.27 4.20
C ALA A 273 -1.03 14.17 3.28
N ASP A 274 0.24 14.40 3.63
CA ASP A 274 1.21 15.21 2.89
C ASP A 274 2.19 14.38 2.04
N LYS A 275 1.94 13.08 1.87
CA LYS A 275 2.81 12.15 1.14
C LYS A 275 2.26 11.73 -0.21
N ASN A 276 3.19 11.35 -1.08
CA ASN A 276 2.93 10.67 -2.33
C ASN A 276 3.49 9.24 -2.29
N VAL A 277 3.13 8.45 -3.29
CA VAL A 277 3.66 7.11 -3.60
C VAL A 277 3.84 6.96 -5.12
N THR A 278 4.60 5.94 -5.55
CA THR A 278 4.65 5.53 -6.95
C THR A 278 3.70 4.36 -7.16
N SER A 279 2.67 4.55 -7.99
CA SER A 279 1.65 3.54 -8.25
C SER A 279 1.91 2.81 -9.56
N ILE A 280 1.86 1.49 -9.51
CA ILE A 280 1.76 0.60 -10.67
C ILE A 280 0.29 0.17 -10.77
N ALA A 281 -0.41 0.64 -11.80
CA ALA A 281 -1.83 0.36 -12.00
C ALA A 281 -2.06 -0.37 -13.32
N ILE A 282 -2.89 -1.41 -13.29
CA ILE A 282 -3.38 -2.13 -14.47
C ILE A 282 -4.87 -2.43 -14.32
N GLU A 283 -5.63 -2.19 -15.38
CA GLU A 283 -7.07 -2.50 -15.45
C GLU A 283 -7.30 -3.54 -16.55
N VAL A 284 -7.85 -4.70 -16.17
CA VAL A 284 -7.98 -5.89 -17.02
C VAL A 284 -9.42 -6.37 -17.02
N ALA A 285 -9.90 -6.88 -18.16
CA ALA A 285 -11.25 -7.44 -18.22
C ALA A 285 -11.37 -8.66 -17.30
N LYS A 286 -12.49 -8.76 -16.58
CA LYS A 286 -12.78 -9.86 -15.65
C LYS A 286 -12.59 -11.23 -16.29
N SER A 287 -13.06 -11.38 -17.54
CA SER A 287 -12.96 -12.61 -18.32
C SER A 287 -11.54 -13.11 -18.55
N CYS A 288 -10.53 -12.25 -18.39
CA CYS A 288 -9.13 -12.59 -18.56
C CYS A 288 -8.43 -12.95 -17.24
N LEU A 289 -9.09 -12.78 -16.09
CA LEU A 289 -8.51 -13.02 -14.76
C LEU A 289 -9.12 -14.24 -14.04
N VAL A 290 -10.41 -14.50 -14.24
CA VAL A 290 -11.18 -15.48 -13.43
C VAL A 290 -10.82 -16.95 -13.67
N GLY A 291 -10.04 -17.26 -14.71
CA GLY A 291 -9.57 -18.62 -15.00
C GLY A 291 -10.69 -19.65 -15.04
N SER A 292 -10.46 -20.80 -14.39
CA SER A 292 -11.44 -21.90 -14.26
C SER A 292 -12.09 -22.02 -12.89
N GLY A 293 -11.86 -21.06 -11.99
CA GLY A 293 -12.44 -21.04 -10.65
C GLY A 293 -13.93 -20.67 -10.62
N ASN A 294 -14.37 -20.15 -9.49
CA ASN A 294 -15.76 -19.74 -9.25
C ASN A 294 -16.05 -18.26 -9.60
N GLY A 295 -15.11 -17.56 -10.25
CA GLY A 295 -15.23 -16.13 -10.54
C GLY A 295 -14.63 -15.22 -9.46
N SER A 296 -14.20 -15.78 -8.32
CA SER A 296 -13.32 -15.10 -7.38
C SER A 296 -11.86 -15.28 -7.77
N ILE A 297 -11.03 -14.29 -7.46
CA ILE A 297 -9.59 -14.32 -7.66
C ILE A 297 -8.86 -13.92 -6.37
N GLY A 298 -7.71 -14.52 -6.12
CA GLY A 298 -6.69 -14.04 -5.19
C GLY A 298 -5.72 -13.10 -5.90
N ALA A 299 -5.23 -12.05 -5.23
CA ALA A 299 -4.26 -11.13 -5.79
C ALA A 299 -3.33 -10.53 -4.72
N TRP A 300 -2.08 -10.31 -5.09
CA TRP A 300 -1.05 -9.68 -4.26
C TRP A 300 0.05 -9.07 -5.15
N THR A 301 0.90 -8.23 -4.56
CA THR A 301 2.08 -7.67 -5.24
C THR A 301 3.37 -8.22 -4.65
N THR A 302 4.44 -8.27 -5.46
CA THR A 302 5.80 -8.58 -5.00
C THR A 302 6.84 -7.70 -5.67
N ALA A 303 7.98 -7.53 -5.00
CA ALA A 303 9.19 -7.00 -5.61
C ALA A 303 10.37 -7.97 -5.39
N SER A 304 11.17 -8.17 -6.44
CA SER A 304 12.34 -9.03 -6.43
C SER A 304 13.60 -8.27 -6.84
N LEU A 305 14.73 -8.64 -6.23
CA LEU A 305 16.07 -8.13 -6.57
C LEU A 305 17.03 -9.28 -6.93
N PRO A 306 18.09 -9.03 -7.71
CA PRO A 306 19.19 -9.97 -7.91
C PRO A 306 19.91 -10.28 -6.59
N GLN A 307 20.33 -11.52 -6.39
CA GLN A 307 21.03 -11.96 -5.17
C GLN A 307 22.39 -11.28 -4.93
N ALA A 308 23.05 -10.80 -5.99
CA ALA A 308 24.35 -10.17 -5.90
C ALA A 308 24.35 -8.80 -6.58
N ARG A 309 24.95 -7.81 -5.91
CA ARG A 309 25.21 -6.45 -6.40
C ARG A 309 26.67 -6.11 -6.15
N ILE A 310 27.40 -5.76 -7.20
CA ILE A 310 28.80 -5.33 -7.15
C ILE A 310 28.87 -3.88 -7.62
N LEU A 311 29.18 -2.97 -6.70
CA LEU A 311 29.24 -1.54 -7.00
C LEU A 311 30.42 -1.21 -7.93
N ASN A 312 30.19 -0.36 -8.93
CA ASN A 312 31.22 0.09 -9.84
C ASN A 312 32.00 1.27 -9.23
N PRO A 313 33.32 1.13 -8.96
CA PRO A 313 34.13 2.23 -8.42
C PRO A 313 34.34 3.38 -9.41
N ASN A 314 34.04 3.18 -10.70
CA ASN A 314 34.05 4.19 -11.75
C ASN A 314 32.64 4.37 -12.33
N ALA A 315 31.67 4.66 -11.46
CA ALA A 315 30.26 4.77 -11.83
C ALA A 315 30.00 5.86 -12.88
N SER A 316 29.17 5.54 -13.87
CA SER A 316 28.43 6.50 -14.70
C SER A 316 26.94 6.41 -14.39
N PHE A 317 26.13 7.30 -14.98
CA PHE A 317 24.67 7.29 -14.80
C PHE A 317 24.05 5.91 -15.10
N ASP A 318 24.47 5.27 -16.19
CA ASP A 318 23.95 4.00 -16.68
C ASP A 318 24.76 2.77 -16.26
N ASN A 319 25.82 2.95 -15.47
CA ASN A 319 26.71 1.87 -15.05
C ASN A 319 27.24 2.12 -13.64
N THR A 320 26.32 2.15 -12.67
CA THR A 320 26.62 2.33 -11.24
C THR A 320 27.02 1.02 -10.56
N GLU A 321 26.61 -0.12 -11.11
CA GLU A 321 26.77 -1.44 -10.51
C GLU A 321 26.65 -2.57 -11.54
N VAL A 322 27.08 -3.77 -11.16
CA VAL A 322 26.81 -5.02 -11.87
C VAL A 322 25.99 -5.92 -10.95
N ASN A 323 24.82 -6.34 -11.43
CA ASN A 323 23.92 -7.24 -10.72
C ASN A 323 24.03 -8.68 -11.26
N GLY A 324 23.76 -9.67 -10.41
CA GLY A 324 23.78 -11.08 -10.79
C GLY A 324 23.13 -12.02 -9.78
N GLY A 325 23.12 -13.31 -10.12
CA GLY A 325 22.43 -14.35 -9.34
C GLY A 325 20.95 -14.47 -9.72
N ALA A 326 20.23 -15.36 -9.01
CA ALA A 326 18.79 -15.49 -9.22
C ALA A 326 18.05 -14.24 -8.69
N MET A 327 16.87 -13.96 -9.24
CA MET A 327 15.97 -12.99 -8.64
C MET A 327 15.41 -13.55 -7.34
N THR A 328 15.44 -12.78 -6.25
CA THR A 328 14.91 -13.14 -4.93
C THR A 328 13.83 -12.15 -4.56
N GLN A 329 12.66 -12.65 -4.14
CA GLN A 329 11.61 -11.81 -3.59
C GLN A 329 12.07 -11.20 -2.26
N VAL A 330 11.86 -9.90 -2.10
CA VAL A 330 12.27 -9.15 -0.90
C VAL A 330 11.13 -8.38 -0.26
N SER A 331 10.03 -8.21 -0.97
CA SER A 331 8.81 -7.57 -0.49
C SER A 331 7.60 -8.26 -1.13
N ARG A 332 6.52 -8.35 -0.35
CA ARG A 332 5.20 -8.78 -0.81
C ARG A 332 4.13 -8.11 0.03
N LEU A 333 2.95 -7.91 -0.57
CA LEU A 333 1.79 -7.40 0.14
C LEU A 333 0.49 -7.83 -0.59
N GLY A 334 -0.45 -8.40 0.16
CA GLY A 334 -1.84 -8.53 -0.25
C GLY A 334 -2.74 -7.59 0.55
N SER A 335 -3.05 -7.99 1.76
CA SER A 335 -3.91 -7.29 2.71
C SER A 335 -3.11 -6.24 3.49
N PRO A 336 -3.71 -5.07 3.77
CA PRO A 336 -3.04 -4.00 4.50
C PRO A 336 -2.68 -4.44 5.91
N LEU A 337 -1.60 -3.86 6.46
CA LEU A 337 -1.16 -3.98 7.85
C LEU A 337 -0.73 -5.39 8.32
N VAL A 338 -0.71 -6.40 7.44
CA VAL A 338 -0.36 -7.77 7.86
C VAL A 338 1.12 -7.86 8.24
N ASN A 339 2.03 -7.39 7.41
CA ASN A 339 3.45 -7.46 7.74
C ASN A 339 3.80 -6.50 8.90
N GLU A 340 3.00 -5.46 9.09
CA GLU A 340 3.15 -4.40 10.08
C GLU A 340 2.77 -4.83 11.50
N LEU A 341 1.53 -5.32 11.65
CA LEU A 341 0.84 -5.49 12.93
C LEU A 341 0.43 -6.93 13.22
N VAL A 342 0.52 -7.85 12.24
CA VAL A 342 0.17 -9.26 12.41
C VAL A 342 1.42 -10.11 12.52
N ILE A 343 2.36 -9.98 11.56
CA ILE A 343 3.58 -10.77 11.54
C ILE A 343 4.56 -10.29 12.61
N GLY A 344 5.04 -11.24 13.43
CA GLY A 344 6.03 -10.97 14.46
C GLY A 344 7.37 -10.52 13.88
N LEU A 345 8.05 -9.63 14.60
CA LEU A 345 9.26 -8.94 14.13
C LEU A 345 10.37 -9.88 13.60
N ALA A 346 10.55 -11.06 14.22
CA ALA A 346 11.58 -12.02 13.82
C ALA A 346 11.30 -12.67 12.45
N ASP A 347 10.03 -12.71 12.04
CA ASP A 347 9.56 -13.43 10.86
C ASP A 347 9.18 -12.50 9.69
N LYS A 348 9.21 -11.17 9.87
CA LYS A 348 8.85 -10.20 8.82
C LYS A 348 9.65 -10.38 7.53
N ASP A 349 10.97 -10.54 7.62
CA ASP A 349 11.82 -10.77 6.44
C ASP A 349 11.52 -12.14 5.78
N THR A 350 11.19 -13.16 6.58
CA THR A 350 10.76 -14.48 6.08
C THR A 350 9.42 -14.37 5.38
N PHE A 351 8.47 -13.64 5.96
CA PHE A 351 7.16 -13.37 5.36
C PHE A 351 7.30 -12.62 4.04
N SER A 352 8.09 -11.52 4.00
CA SER A 352 8.30 -10.71 2.78
C SER A 352 8.95 -11.50 1.63
N SER A 353 9.68 -12.59 1.93
CA SER A 353 10.36 -13.44 0.94
C SER A 353 9.63 -14.75 0.62
N ALA A 354 8.56 -15.09 1.36
CA ALA A 354 7.76 -16.29 1.14
C ALA A 354 6.68 -16.10 0.08
N ALA A 355 6.20 -17.20 -0.51
CA ALA A 355 5.02 -17.20 -1.38
C ALA A 355 3.75 -17.50 -0.55
N PRO A 356 2.56 -16.99 -0.95
CA PRO A 356 1.32 -17.23 -0.20
C PRO A 356 1.00 -18.70 0.09
N LYS A 357 1.33 -19.63 -0.83
CA LYS A 357 1.21 -21.08 -0.60
C LYS A 357 1.94 -21.60 0.64
N ASP A 358 2.96 -20.90 1.11
CA ASP A 358 3.80 -21.28 2.25
C ASP A 358 3.36 -20.58 3.55
N ASP A 359 2.23 -19.86 3.55
CA ASP A 359 1.76 -19.05 4.68
C ASP A 359 1.32 -19.83 5.91
N GLY A 360 1.14 -21.15 5.78
CA GLY A 360 0.88 -22.02 6.92
C GLY A 360 1.94 -21.92 8.02
N GLN A 361 3.17 -21.50 7.69
CA GLN A 361 4.24 -21.26 8.66
C GLN A 361 3.99 -20.03 9.57
N PHE A 362 3.09 -19.13 9.18
CA PHE A 362 2.74 -17.89 9.90
C PHE A 362 1.35 -17.96 10.58
N ALA A 363 0.68 -19.11 10.53
CA ALA A 363 -0.72 -19.27 10.97
C ALA A 363 -0.96 -18.87 12.44
N ASP A 364 0.05 -19.00 13.31
CA ASP A 364 -0.05 -18.60 14.72
C ASP A 364 -0.36 -17.10 14.88
N TYR A 365 0.16 -16.24 13.99
CA TYR A 365 -0.08 -14.80 14.05
C TYR A 365 -1.54 -14.41 13.75
N VAL A 366 -2.26 -15.25 12.99
CA VAL A 366 -3.68 -15.03 12.67
C VAL A 366 -4.59 -15.76 13.66
N THR A 367 -4.24 -17.00 14.01
CA THR A 367 -5.05 -17.81 14.93
C THR A 367 -4.94 -17.37 16.38
N HIS A 368 -3.82 -16.74 16.76
CA HIS A 368 -3.51 -16.25 18.10
C HIS A 368 -2.85 -14.85 18.04
N PRO A 369 -3.58 -13.82 17.55
CA PRO A 369 -3.00 -12.51 17.27
C PRO A 369 -2.55 -11.77 18.54
N THR A 370 -1.44 -11.06 18.45
CA THR A 370 -0.88 -10.30 19.58
C THR A 370 -1.53 -8.94 19.79
N LEU A 371 -2.09 -8.32 18.74
CA LEU A 371 -2.64 -6.96 18.81
C LEU A 371 -3.79 -6.82 19.82
N PRO A 372 -4.80 -7.71 19.88
CA PRO A 372 -5.84 -7.63 20.91
C PRO A 372 -5.29 -7.71 22.33
N GLU A 373 -4.29 -8.56 22.56
CA GLU A 373 -3.68 -8.71 23.89
C GLU A 373 -2.86 -7.47 24.26
N LEU A 374 -2.20 -6.84 23.29
CA LEU A 374 -1.50 -5.57 23.50
C LEU A 374 -2.50 -4.47 23.90
N LEU A 375 -3.63 -4.34 23.20
CA LEU A 375 -4.68 -3.39 23.56
C LEU A 375 -5.28 -3.69 24.94
N ASN A 376 -5.46 -4.96 25.28
CA ASN A 376 -5.89 -5.39 26.61
C ASN A 376 -4.91 -4.92 27.70
N ILE A 377 -3.61 -5.13 27.51
CA ILE A 377 -2.55 -4.69 28.44
C ILE A 377 -2.56 -3.17 28.62
N LEU A 378 -2.70 -2.43 27.51
CA LEU A 378 -2.60 -0.98 27.51
C LEU A 378 -3.85 -0.30 28.10
N PHE A 379 -5.04 -0.81 27.83
CA PHE A 379 -6.29 -0.05 28.04
C PHE A 379 -7.25 -0.64 29.07
N LYS A 380 -7.19 -1.93 29.43
CA LYS A 380 -8.23 -2.56 30.27
C LYS A 380 -8.49 -1.82 31.57
N ASP A 381 -7.45 -1.52 32.33
CA ASP A 381 -7.58 -0.90 33.65
C ASP A 381 -8.05 0.56 33.54
N ALA A 382 -7.62 1.27 32.49
CA ALA A 382 -8.07 2.62 32.20
C ALA A 382 -9.55 2.66 31.79
N VAL A 383 -9.99 1.72 30.96
CA VAL A 383 -11.41 1.56 30.56
C VAL A 383 -12.27 1.25 31.77
N ASN A 384 -11.88 0.27 32.59
CA ASN A 384 -12.60 -0.09 33.82
C ASN A 384 -12.70 1.08 34.79
N THR A 385 -11.63 1.86 34.94
CA THR A 385 -11.63 3.07 35.78
C THR A 385 -12.57 4.14 35.22
N THR A 386 -12.54 4.37 33.90
CA THR A 386 -13.32 5.41 33.23
C THR A 386 -14.82 5.10 33.26
N LEU A 387 -15.20 3.85 33.04
CA LEU A 387 -16.60 3.41 32.99
C LEU A 387 -17.15 2.96 34.35
N GLY A 388 -16.30 2.77 35.37
CA GLY A 388 -16.69 2.16 36.64
C GLY A 388 -17.12 0.69 36.49
N THR A 389 -16.46 -0.03 35.59
CA THR A 389 -16.74 -1.44 35.26
C THR A 389 -15.65 -2.37 35.78
N ASP A 390 -15.86 -3.68 35.63
CA ASP A 390 -14.90 -4.73 35.96
C ASP A 390 -14.84 -5.76 34.82
N ILE A 391 -14.50 -5.29 33.62
CA ILE A 391 -14.31 -6.13 32.43
C ILE A 391 -13.07 -6.98 32.65
N GLU A 392 -13.21 -8.30 32.55
CA GLU A 392 -12.13 -9.27 32.78
C GLU A 392 -11.05 -9.19 31.70
N THR A 393 -11.46 -9.06 30.43
CA THR A 393 -10.59 -8.92 29.27
C THR A 393 -11.24 -8.06 28.19
N LEU A 394 -10.45 -7.23 27.52
CA LEU A 394 -10.84 -6.55 26.28
C LEU A 394 -10.52 -7.41 25.05
N ALA A 395 -9.54 -8.30 25.12
CA ALA A 395 -9.14 -9.15 24.00
C ALA A 395 -10.18 -10.26 23.76
N PRO A 396 -10.52 -10.57 22.50
CA PRO A 396 -11.36 -11.72 22.18
C PRO A 396 -10.75 -13.05 22.65
N THR A 397 -11.59 -14.01 23.01
CA THR A 397 -11.21 -15.29 23.62
C THR A 397 -11.54 -16.52 22.76
N ASN A 398 -12.10 -16.32 21.56
CA ASN A 398 -12.41 -17.38 20.60
C ASN A 398 -11.14 -17.92 19.91
N PHE A 399 -10.38 -18.77 20.61
CA PHE A 399 -9.17 -19.40 20.04
C PHE A 399 -9.44 -20.84 19.54
N PRO A 400 -8.90 -21.22 18.36
CA PRO A 400 -8.22 -20.36 17.39
C PRO A 400 -9.19 -19.36 16.76
N ARG A 401 -8.71 -18.15 16.43
CA ARG A 401 -9.47 -17.04 15.83
C ARG A 401 -9.97 -17.35 14.41
N THR A 402 -10.98 -18.20 14.31
CA THR A 402 -11.56 -18.67 13.04
C THR A 402 -12.20 -17.53 12.26
N ASP A 403 -12.68 -16.50 12.96
CA ASP A 403 -13.14 -15.26 12.36
C ASP A 403 -12.03 -14.53 11.60
N LEU A 404 -10.80 -14.48 12.14
CA LEU A 404 -9.65 -13.88 11.47
C LEU A 404 -9.09 -14.76 10.37
N VAL A 405 -9.06 -16.09 10.56
CA VAL A 405 -8.73 -17.03 9.47
C VAL A 405 -9.68 -16.82 8.30
N THR A 406 -10.98 -16.64 8.56
CA THR A 406 -11.98 -16.39 7.52
C THR A 406 -11.76 -15.04 6.84
N ALA A 407 -11.58 -13.98 7.63
CA ALA A 407 -11.43 -12.62 7.11
C ALA A 407 -10.15 -12.42 6.30
N PHE A 408 -9.02 -12.98 6.76
CA PHE A 408 -7.69 -12.72 6.18
C PHE A 408 -7.18 -13.81 5.27
N LEU A 409 -7.51 -15.08 5.53
CA LEU A 409 -6.84 -16.21 4.87
C LEU A 409 -7.72 -17.02 3.94
N THR A 410 -9.04 -17.08 4.14
CA THR A 410 -9.90 -17.96 3.32
C THR A 410 -10.99 -17.23 2.54
N GLY A 411 -11.39 -16.04 2.98
CA GLY A 411 -12.57 -15.36 2.49
C GLY A 411 -13.88 -15.95 3.03
N PHE A 412 -14.96 -15.20 2.83
CA PHE A 412 -16.32 -15.54 3.24
C PHE A 412 -17.09 -16.18 2.08
N GLU A 413 -17.81 -17.27 2.37
CA GLU A 413 -18.66 -17.96 1.40
C GLU A 413 -19.70 -16.99 0.80
N GLY A 414 -19.90 -17.05 -0.51
CA GLY A 414 -20.81 -16.17 -1.24
C GLY A 414 -20.32 -14.72 -1.43
N VAL A 415 -19.27 -14.30 -0.73
CA VAL A 415 -18.67 -12.97 -0.88
C VAL A 415 -17.40 -13.06 -1.71
N ASN A 416 -16.29 -13.56 -1.18
CA ASN A 416 -14.98 -13.53 -1.84
C ASN A 416 -14.20 -14.86 -1.76
N GLN A 417 -14.74 -15.89 -1.13
CA GLN A 417 -14.09 -17.20 -1.04
C GLN A 417 -13.96 -17.87 -2.41
N LEU A 418 -12.80 -18.48 -2.69
CA LEU A 418 -12.56 -19.32 -3.87
C LEU A 418 -13.13 -20.74 -3.66
N SER A 419 -13.35 -21.49 -4.75
CA SER A 419 -13.93 -22.85 -4.66
C SER A 419 -13.01 -23.88 -4.01
N VAL A 420 -11.70 -23.75 -4.22
CA VAL A 420 -10.66 -24.41 -3.45
C VAL A 420 -9.96 -23.29 -2.68
N VAL A 421 -9.56 -23.54 -1.44
CA VAL A 421 -8.94 -22.50 -0.62
C VAL A 421 -7.74 -23.09 0.11
N THR A 422 -6.56 -22.70 -0.33
CA THR A 422 -5.34 -22.73 0.49
C THR A 422 -5.31 -21.45 1.35
N PRO A 423 -5.45 -21.56 2.69
CA PRO A 423 -5.42 -20.39 3.56
C PRO A 423 -4.11 -19.62 3.41
N SER A 424 -4.19 -18.36 2.98
CA SER A 424 -3.02 -17.58 2.58
C SER A 424 -3.30 -16.08 2.56
N GLU A 425 -2.27 -15.29 2.79
CA GLU A 425 -2.29 -13.82 2.77
C GLU A 425 -2.33 -13.31 1.33
N MET A 426 -3.50 -12.84 0.90
CA MET A 426 -3.76 -12.19 -0.38
C MET A 426 -5.14 -11.51 -0.34
N LEU A 427 -5.34 -10.45 -1.14
CA LEU A 427 -6.69 -9.92 -1.37
C LEU A 427 -7.50 -10.93 -2.17
N ARG A 428 -8.77 -11.11 -1.80
CA ARG A 428 -9.69 -11.99 -2.52
C ARG A 428 -10.86 -11.18 -3.04
N LEU A 429 -11.05 -11.19 -4.36
CA LEU A 429 -12.07 -10.42 -5.06
C LEU A 429 -13.01 -11.34 -5.83
N ASN A 430 -14.29 -11.29 -5.51
CA ASN A 430 -15.34 -11.83 -6.36
C ASN A 430 -15.73 -10.83 -7.44
N THR A 431 -15.40 -11.18 -8.67
CA THR A 431 -15.59 -10.32 -9.83
C THR A 431 -17.06 -10.19 -10.26
N SER A 432 -17.94 -11.06 -9.74
CA SER A 432 -19.38 -11.04 -10.07
C SER A 432 -20.18 -10.04 -9.25
N ILE A 433 -19.65 -9.57 -8.11
CA ILE A 433 -20.30 -8.54 -7.30
C ILE A 433 -20.10 -7.19 -7.98
N ALA A 434 -21.20 -6.56 -8.42
CA ALA A 434 -21.15 -5.29 -9.11
C ALA A 434 -20.53 -4.19 -8.23
N ALA A 435 -19.63 -3.39 -8.82
CA ALA A 435 -19.07 -2.24 -8.14
C ALA A 435 -20.15 -1.17 -7.88
N LYS A 436 -20.05 -0.47 -6.74
CA LYS A 436 -20.80 0.76 -6.49
C LYS A 436 -20.02 1.97 -7.00
N SER A 437 -20.72 2.95 -7.57
CA SER A 437 -20.12 4.27 -7.88
C SER A 437 -19.58 4.91 -6.60
N ALA A 438 -18.56 5.76 -6.73
CA ALA A 438 -17.84 6.34 -5.60
C ALA A 438 -18.76 6.97 -4.53
N ASP A 439 -19.81 7.68 -4.93
CA ASP A 439 -20.79 8.33 -4.05
C ASP A 439 -21.70 7.36 -3.27
N MET A 440 -21.76 6.09 -3.69
CA MET A 440 -22.53 5.04 -3.03
C MET A 440 -21.66 4.07 -2.21
N GLN A 441 -20.33 4.26 -2.20
CA GLN A 441 -19.42 3.38 -1.47
C GLN A 441 -19.51 3.64 0.02
N SER A 442 -19.56 2.56 0.80
CA SER A 442 -19.35 2.63 2.25
C SER A 442 -17.87 2.48 2.56
N PRO A 443 -17.25 3.37 3.37
CA PRO A 443 -15.84 3.23 3.75
C PRO A 443 -15.61 1.97 4.59
N PHE A 444 -16.64 1.42 5.24
CA PHE A 444 -16.56 0.17 6.00
C PHE A 444 -16.75 -1.11 5.16
N GLY A 445 -16.84 -0.99 3.83
CA GLY A 445 -16.99 -2.12 2.92
C GLY A 445 -18.14 -3.06 3.31
N VAL A 446 -17.87 -4.37 3.37
CA VAL A 446 -18.88 -5.39 3.69
C VAL A 446 -19.56 -5.11 5.04
N ALA A 447 -18.80 -4.69 6.06
CA ALA A 447 -19.34 -4.39 7.38
C ALA A 447 -20.24 -3.14 7.41
N GLY A 448 -20.18 -2.31 6.36
CA GLY A 448 -21.02 -1.14 6.14
C GLY A 448 -22.11 -1.35 5.09
N ASP A 449 -22.57 -2.59 4.89
CA ASP A 449 -23.59 -2.98 3.91
C ASP A 449 -23.20 -2.70 2.43
N ASP A 450 -21.91 -2.87 2.14
CA ASP A 450 -21.34 -2.72 0.80
C ASP A 450 -20.49 -3.93 0.41
N LEU A 451 -21.14 -4.92 -0.22
CA LEU A 451 -20.49 -6.16 -0.66
C LEU A 451 -19.38 -5.96 -1.70
N ALA A 452 -19.27 -4.78 -2.33
CA ALA A 452 -18.22 -4.48 -3.30
C ALA A 452 -16.95 -3.91 -2.66
N GLY A 453 -16.96 -3.60 -1.35
CA GLY A 453 -15.81 -3.11 -0.61
C GLY A 453 -15.07 -4.19 0.18
N PHE A 454 -14.02 -3.79 0.88
CA PHE A 454 -13.20 -4.68 1.70
C PHE A 454 -14.05 -5.53 2.68
N PRO A 455 -13.80 -6.85 2.80
CA PRO A 455 -12.70 -7.61 2.22
C PRO A 455 -12.96 -8.22 0.84
N ASN A 456 -14.05 -7.87 0.14
CA ASN A 456 -14.24 -8.29 -1.26
C ASN A 456 -13.32 -7.49 -2.20
N GLY A 457 -12.06 -7.89 -2.24
CA GLY A 457 -10.97 -7.05 -2.72
C GLY A 457 -10.70 -5.90 -1.76
N ARG A 458 -10.14 -4.81 -2.26
CA ARG A 458 -9.91 -3.56 -1.55
C ARG A 458 -9.97 -2.40 -2.53
N ARG A 459 -10.84 -1.42 -2.26
CA ARG A 459 -10.92 -0.16 -2.99
C ARG A 459 -10.05 0.89 -2.29
N PRO A 460 -9.58 1.93 -3.01
CA PRO A 460 -8.79 2.99 -2.39
C PRO A 460 -9.50 3.70 -1.23
N GLY A 461 -10.82 3.93 -1.35
CA GLY A 461 -11.61 4.60 -0.32
C GLY A 461 -12.16 3.70 0.80
N ASP A 462 -11.70 2.45 0.92
CA ASP A 462 -12.07 1.61 2.07
C ASP A 462 -11.21 1.99 3.28
N ASP A 463 -11.83 2.28 4.43
CA ASP A 463 -11.16 2.58 5.71
C ASP A 463 -10.70 1.28 6.38
N VAL A 464 -9.66 0.71 5.80
CA VAL A 464 -9.14 -0.61 6.18
C VAL A 464 -8.53 -0.62 7.58
N VAL A 465 -8.08 0.52 8.12
CA VAL A 465 -7.51 0.59 9.48
C VAL A 465 -8.61 0.41 10.50
N ASP A 466 -9.70 1.18 10.39
CA ASP A 466 -10.87 1.02 11.25
C ASP A 466 -11.49 -0.38 11.11
N ILE A 467 -11.65 -0.89 9.87
CA ILE A 467 -12.21 -2.22 9.63
C ILE A 467 -11.34 -3.29 10.30
N ALA A 468 -10.02 -3.28 10.04
CA ALA A 468 -9.11 -4.30 10.57
C ALA A 468 -9.07 -4.27 12.10
N LEU A 469 -9.00 -3.07 12.70
CA LEU A 469 -8.99 -2.91 14.16
C LEU A 469 -10.27 -3.46 14.80
N ARG A 470 -11.45 -3.15 14.23
CA ARG A 470 -12.74 -3.69 14.71
C ARG A 470 -12.82 -5.20 14.58
N VAL A 471 -12.42 -5.75 13.43
CA VAL A 471 -12.43 -7.21 13.18
C VAL A 471 -11.49 -7.92 14.14
N VAL A 472 -10.26 -7.42 14.32
CA VAL A 472 -9.27 -7.98 15.25
C VAL A 472 -9.77 -7.94 16.70
N MET A 473 -10.53 -6.91 17.08
CA MET A 473 -11.21 -6.80 18.39
C MET A 473 -12.56 -7.52 18.49
N GLY A 474 -12.93 -8.34 17.50
CA GLY A 474 -14.03 -9.30 17.60
C GLY A 474 -15.37 -8.84 17.01
N ARG A 475 -15.37 -7.85 16.09
CA ARG A 475 -16.60 -7.38 15.44
C ARG A 475 -17.40 -8.49 14.76
N LEU A 476 -16.73 -9.52 14.25
CA LEU A 476 -17.35 -10.65 13.55
C LEU A 476 -18.01 -11.68 14.49
N CYS A 477 -17.87 -11.53 15.81
CA CYS A 477 -18.62 -12.31 16.81
C CYS A 477 -20.02 -11.75 17.07
N TYR A 478 -20.37 -10.65 16.40
CA TYR A 478 -21.66 -9.99 16.48
C TYR A 478 -22.28 -9.89 15.09
N PRO A 479 -23.63 -9.82 14.98
CA PRO A 479 -24.28 -9.60 13.71
C PRO A 479 -23.73 -8.36 12.98
N ILE A 480 -23.44 -8.50 11.69
CA ILE A 480 -23.09 -7.40 10.79
C ILE A 480 -24.19 -7.22 9.74
N PRO A 481 -24.43 -6.01 9.22
CA PRO A 481 -25.34 -5.84 8.10
C PRO A 481 -24.72 -6.49 6.86
N VAL A 482 -25.45 -7.45 6.27
CA VAL A 482 -25.08 -8.10 5.01
C VAL A 482 -26.29 -8.02 4.09
N ASN A 483 -26.20 -7.16 3.07
CA ASN A 483 -27.28 -6.91 2.11
C ASN A 483 -28.60 -6.50 2.79
N GLY A 484 -28.50 -5.58 3.76
CA GLY A 484 -29.62 -5.03 4.52
C GLY A 484 -30.15 -5.89 5.66
N GLU A 485 -29.56 -7.06 5.93
CA GLU A 485 -29.97 -7.95 7.02
C GLU A 485 -28.85 -8.12 8.05
N ASP A 486 -29.18 -7.97 9.34
CA ASP A 486 -28.27 -8.29 10.44
C ASP A 486 -27.99 -9.80 10.45
N THR A 487 -26.77 -10.17 10.08
CA THR A 487 -26.36 -11.55 9.85
C THR A 487 -25.30 -11.96 10.86
N ASP A 488 -25.62 -12.97 11.66
CA ASP A 488 -24.64 -13.70 12.46
C ASP A 488 -23.87 -14.67 11.55
N LEU A 489 -22.55 -14.49 11.47
CA LEU A 489 -21.68 -15.30 10.62
C LEU A 489 -21.35 -16.68 11.24
N GLY A 490 -21.66 -16.89 12.53
CA GLY A 490 -21.42 -18.16 13.22
C GLY A 490 -19.94 -18.51 13.44
N LEU A 491 -19.05 -17.51 13.39
CA LEU A 491 -17.59 -17.69 13.52
C LEU A 491 -17.11 -17.67 14.99
N CYS A 492 -17.87 -17.02 15.86
CA CYS A 492 -17.71 -16.91 17.31
C CYS A 492 -18.99 -16.33 17.91
N THR A 493 -19.11 -16.26 19.24
CA THR A 493 -20.28 -15.67 19.90
C THR A 493 -19.96 -14.33 20.56
N PRO A 494 -20.95 -13.47 20.82
CA PRO A 494 -20.75 -12.20 21.53
C PRO A 494 -19.96 -12.33 22.85
N GLU A 495 -20.14 -13.44 23.58
CA GLU A 495 -19.44 -13.71 24.83
C GLU A 495 -17.93 -13.88 24.65
N ASP A 496 -17.48 -14.26 23.45
CA ASP A 496 -16.06 -14.38 23.13
C ASP A 496 -15.39 -13.02 22.90
N ALA A 497 -16.15 -11.94 22.71
CA ALA A 497 -15.63 -10.61 22.39
C ALA A 497 -16.39 -9.51 23.14
N SER A 498 -16.02 -9.25 24.40
CA SER A 498 -16.70 -8.29 25.30
C SER A 498 -16.85 -6.87 24.72
N VAL A 499 -15.98 -6.48 23.79
CA VAL A 499 -15.94 -5.16 23.16
C VAL A 499 -16.11 -5.22 21.64
N GLY A 500 -16.59 -6.31 21.06
CA GLY A 500 -16.68 -6.46 19.59
C GLY A 500 -17.62 -5.46 18.90
N ASN A 501 -18.55 -4.83 19.65
CA ASN A 501 -19.43 -3.76 19.13
C ASN A 501 -18.91 -2.34 19.40
N VAL A 502 -17.73 -2.18 20.00
CA VAL A 502 -17.14 -0.86 20.24
C VAL A 502 -16.70 -0.27 18.90
N PRO A 503 -16.98 1.03 18.62
CA PRO A 503 -16.56 1.70 17.40
C PRO A 503 -15.07 2.04 17.49
N PHE A 504 -14.22 1.02 17.39
CA PHE A 504 -12.78 1.21 17.34
C PHE A 504 -12.39 2.02 16.10
N THR A 505 -11.43 2.92 16.27
CA THR A 505 -10.92 3.76 15.19
C THR A 505 -9.51 4.27 15.49
N ASP A 506 -8.71 4.56 14.45
CA ASP A 506 -7.45 5.30 14.57
C ASP A 506 -7.61 6.83 14.42
N GLY A 507 -8.83 7.27 14.10
CA GLY A 507 -9.22 8.65 13.93
C GLY A 507 -8.78 9.28 12.60
N ALA A 508 -8.20 8.53 11.67
CA ALA A 508 -7.77 8.99 10.35
C ALA A 508 -8.76 8.52 9.27
N PRO A 509 -9.81 9.29 8.97
CA PRO A 509 -10.90 8.81 8.11
C PRO A 509 -10.41 8.64 6.67
N SER A 510 -10.90 7.60 5.99
CA SER A 510 -10.75 7.41 4.54
C SER A 510 -12.10 7.15 3.88
N ASP A 511 -12.33 7.74 2.70
CA ASP A 511 -13.49 7.45 1.88
C ASP A 511 -13.24 7.66 0.38
N ALA A 512 -14.21 7.25 -0.44
CA ALA A 512 -14.12 7.32 -1.89
C ALA A 512 -14.08 8.75 -2.47
N THR A 513 -14.42 9.79 -1.68
CA THR A 513 -14.35 11.20 -2.12
C THR A 513 -12.91 11.72 -2.16
N MET A 514 -11.99 11.02 -1.50
CA MET A 514 -10.55 11.31 -1.52
C MET A 514 -9.87 10.78 -2.79
N MET A 515 -10.61 10.08 -3.66
CA MET A 515 -10.12 9.31 -4.78
C MET A 515 -10.71 9.82 -6.10
N ASP A 516 -10.06 9.50 -7.22
CA ASP A 516 -10.62 9.72 -8.55
C ASP A 516 -11.63 8.62 -8.90
N SER A 517 -12.58 8.93 -9.80
CA SER A 517 -13.63 8.01 -10.26
C SER A 517 -13.31 7.29 -11.58
N SER A 518 -12.11 7.49 -12.11
CA SER A 518 -11.63 6.89 -13.36
C SER A 518 -10.20 6.41 -13.20
N PHE A 519 -9.81 5.39 -13.97
CA PHE A 519 -8.45 4.85 -13.97
C PHE A 519 -7.40 5.97 -14.09
N PRO A 520 -6.35 6.01 -13.23
CA PRO A 520 -5.93 4.98 -12.28
C PRO A 520 -6.51 5.10 -10.86
N TYR A 521 -7.63 5.81 -10.67
CA TYR A 521 -8.43 5.95 -9.45
C TYR A 521 -7.80 6.65 -8.24
N LEU A 522 -6.47 6.71 -8.15
CA LEU A 522 -5.81 7.46 -7.08
C LEU A 522 -5.72 8.93 -7.44
N ALA A 523 -5.87 9.80 -6.44
CA ALA A 523 -5.81 11.24 -6.60
C ALA A 523 -4.46 11.74 -7.15
N MET A 524 -4.52 12.91 -7.80
CA MET A 524 -3.33 13.61 -8.28
C MET A 524 -2.31 13.83 -7.15
N PRO A 525 -1.00 13.61 -7.40
CA PRO A 525 0.01 13.79 -6.38
C PRO A 525 0.13 15.25 -5.94
N LEU A 526 0.69 15.43 -4.75
CA LEU A 526 1.06 16.73 -4.21
C LEU A 526 2.27 17.31 -4.96
N PRO A 527 2.27 18.60 -5.33
CA PRO A 527 3.37 19.23 -6.04
C PRO A 527 4.57 19.47 -5.13
N GLY A 528 5.78 19.21 -5.63
CA GLY A 528 7.02 19.47 -4.90
C GLY A 528 7.35 20.93 -4.67
N SER A 529 6.72 21.81 -5.44
CA SER A 529 6.63 23.23 -5.14
C SER A 529 5.24 23.72 -5.51
N GLY A 530 4.47 24.14 -4.49
CA GLY A 530 3.14 24.73 -4.65
C GLY A 530 3.18 26.10 -5.32
N ALA A 531 2.01 26.66 -5.60
CA ALA A 531 1.91 28.08 -5.98
C ALA A 531 2.21 28.96 -4.75
N GLU A 532 3.05 29.97 -4.92
CA GLU A 532 3.09 31.14 -4.01
C GLU A 532 1.83 32.00 -4.20
#